data_AF-A0A101E7T2-F1
#
_entry.id   AF-A0A101E7T2-F1
#
_cell.length_a   1.000
_cell.length_b   1.000
_cell.length_c   1.000
_cell.angle_alpha   90.00
_cell.angle_beta   90.00
_cell.angle_gamma   90.00
#
_symmetry.space_group_name_H-M   'P 1'
#
loop_
_entity.id
_entity.type
_entity.pdbx_description
1 polymer ?
#
loop_
_entity_poly.entity_id
_entity_poly.type
_entity_poly.pdbx_seq_one_letter_code
_entity_poly.pdbx_strand_id
1 'polypeptide(L)' 'MTLFKVGDLVVRKSSNDDIIFCIMDFKADDEGRCTAVLKAIYDKTFIVEAPINDLRNIISYGKL' A
#
# COMPACT_ATOMS: atom_id res chain seq x y z
N MET A 1 15.18 2.17 5.91
CA MET A 1 13.80 2.06 6.41
C MET A 1 12.93 2.78 5.39
N THR A 2 12.18 2.06 4.56
CA THR A 2 11.39 2.70 3.50
C THR A 2 10.17 3.33 4.15
N LEU A 3 10.11 4.65 4.15
CA LEU A 3 8.94 5.38 4.65
C LEU A 3 7.83 5.28 3.59
N PHE A 4 6.66 4.79 3.97
CA PHE A 4 5.46 4.83 3.13
C PHE A 4 4.69 6.11 3.41
N LYS A 5 4.12 6.71 2.38
CA LYS A 5 3.22 7.87 2.50
C LYS A 5 1.97 7.68 1.65
N VAL A 6 0.93 8.47 1.97
CA VAL A 6 -0.26 8.58 1.13
C VAL A 6 0.15 9.01 -0.28
N GLY A 7 -0.41 8.35 -1.29
CA GLY A 7 -0.06 8.53 -2.70
C GLY A 7 1.03 7.60 -3.23
N ASP A 8 1.75 6.86 -2.38
CA ASP A 8 2.73 5.88 -2.85
C ASP A 8 2.05 4.72 -3.57
N LEU A 9 2.68 4.24 -4.64
CA LEU A 9 2.27 3.01 -5.32
C LEU A 9 3.00 1.79 -4.75
N VAL A 10 2.22 0.83 -4.29
CA VAL A 10 2.69 -0.37 -3.60
C VAL A 10 2.09 -1.64 -4.19
N VAL A 11 2.79 -2.74 -3.97
CA VAL A 11 2.27 -4.10 -4.11
C VAL A 11 2.28 -4.78 -2.74
N ARG A 12 1.44 -5.82 -2.61
CA ARG A 12 1.41 -6.68 -1.43
C ARG A 12 2.28 -7.91 -1.66
N LYS A 13 3.22 -8.17 -0.75
CA LYS A 13 4.11 -9.34 -0.77
C LYS A 13 3.30 -10.64 -0.77
N SER A 14 2.20 -10.68 -0.01
CA SER A 14 1.29 -11.82 0.05
C SER A 14 0.48 -12.09 -1.21
N SER A 15 0.38 -11.12 -2.13
CA SER A 15 -0.46 -11.21 -3.34
C SER A 15 0.36 -11.38 -4.63
N ASN A 16 1.58 -11.91 -4.51
CA ASN A 16 2.50 -12.19 -5.62
C ASN A 16 2.78 -10.99 -6.55
N ASP A 17 2.59 -9.77 -6.03
CA ASP A 17 2.71 -8.51 -6.76
C ASP A 17 1.74 -8.33 -7.96
N ASP A 18 0.68 -9.12 -8.05
CA ASP A 18 -0.27 -9.13 -9.19
C ASP A 18 -1.15 -7.87 -9.27
N ILE A 19 -1.31 -7.16 -8.17
CA ILE A 19 -2.19 -5.99 -8.06
C ILE A 19 -1.39 -4.81 -7.51
N ILE A 20 -1.44 -3.71 -8.26
CA ILE A 20 -0.88 -2.44 -7.84
C ILE A 20 -1.94 -1.68 -7.06
N PHE A 21 -1.51 -1.10 -5.96
CA PHE A 21 -2.33 -0.28 -5.09
C PHE A 21 -1.73 1.10 -4.92
N CYS A 22 -2.59 2.10 -4.67
CA CYS A 22 -2.21 3.39 -4.14
C CYS A 22 -2.56 3.45 -2.66
N ILE A 23 -1.64 3.93 -1.81
CA ILE A 23 -1.93 4.19 -0.40
C ILE A 23 -2.86 5.41 -0.31
N MET A 24 -4.04 5.21 0.27
CA MET A 24 -5.04 6.25 0.47
C MET A 24 -4.98 6.87 1.86
N ASP A 25 -4.68 6.05 2.87
CA ASP A 25 -4.65 6.48 4.28
C ASP A 25 -3.92 5.45 5.15
N PHE A 26 -3.70 5.77 6.42
CA PHE A 26 -3.21 4.87 7.44
C PHE A 26 -4.16 4.84 8.64
N LYS A 27 -4.32 3.66 9.22
CA LYS A 27 -5.10 3.45 10.45
C LYS A 27 -4.22 2.75 11.48
N ALA A 28 -4.44 3.07 12.74
CA ALA A 28 -3.95 2.28 13.86
C ALA A 28 -5.14 1.53 14.45
N ASP A 29 -4.95 0.24 14.76
CA ASP A 29 -5.90 -0.47 15.62
C ASP A 29 -5.70 -0.10 17.10
N ASP A 30 -6.57 -0.61 17.96
CA ASP A 30 -6.53 -0.36 19.42
C ASP A 30 -5.24 -0.86 20.09
N GLU A 31 -4.49 -1.75 19.43
CA GLU A 31 -3.18 -2.27 19.87
C GLU A 31 -2.00 -1.48 19.29
N GLY A 32 -2.27 -0.41 18.52
CA GLY A 32 -1.27 0.45 17.90
C GLY A 32 -0.63 -0.13 16.64
N ARG A 33 -1.17 -1.21 16.07
CA ARG A 33 -0.67 -1.79 14.81
C ARG A 33 -1.16 -0.95 13.64
N CYS A 34 -0.20 -0.47 12.85
CA CYS A 34 -0.49 0.39 11.71
C CYS A 34 -0.83 -0.43 10.46
N THR A 35 -2.02 -0.19 9.91
CA THR A 35 -2.50 -0.73 8.63
C THR A 35 -2.62 0.39 7.61
N ALA A 36 -2.30 0.09 6.36
CA ALA A 36 -2.52 1.01 5.25
C ALA A 36 -3.85 0.69 4.58
N VAL A 37 -4.60 1.73 4.23
CA VAL A 37 -5.78 1.66 3.37
C VAL A 37 -5.32 1.79 1.92
N LEU A 38 -5.64 0.80 1.11
CA LEU A 38 -5.12 0.64 -0.24
C LEU A 38 -6.27 0.67 -1.25
N LYS A 39 -6.16 1.51 -2.28
CA LYS A 39 -7.05 1.47 -3.45
C LYS A 39 -6.36 0.74 -4.58
N ALA A 40 -6.99 -0.33 -5.10
CA ALA A 40 -6.49 -1.00 -6.29
C ALA A 40 -6.54 -0.04 -7.50
N ILE A 41 -5.51 -0.08 -8.34
CA ILE A 41 -5.46 0.71 -9.59
C ILE A 41 -5.53 -0.22 -10.82
N TYR A 42 -5.65 0.36 -12.02
CA TYR A 42 -5.88 -0.34 -13.30
C TYR A 42 -7.18 -1.16 -13.34
N ASP A 43 -8.30 -0.48 -13.61
CA ASP A 43 -9.65 -1.05 -13.79
C ASP A 43 -10.22 -1.87 -12.61
N LYS A 44 -9.55 -1.83 -11.46
CA LYS A 44 -10.02 -2.40 -10.20
C LYS A 44 -10.62 -1.29 -9.33
N THR A 45 -11.78 -1.55 -8.73
CA THR A 45 -12.57 -0.53 -8.00
C THR A 45 -12.66 -0.79 -6.50
N PHE A 46 -11.90 -1.74 -5.99
CA PHE A 46 -11.99 -2.16 -4.59
C PHE A 46 -10.91 -1.52 -3.71
N ILE A 47 -11.23 -1.45 -2.42
CA ILE A 47 -10.36 -0.95 -1.35
C ILE A 47 -10.08 -2.10 -0.39
N VAL A 48 -8.85 -2.23 0.07
CA VAL A 48 -8.45 -3.22 1.08
C VAL A 48 -7.57 -2.58 2.14
N GLU A 49 -7.50 -3.21 3.31
CA GLU A 49 -6.54 -2.87 4.34
C GLU A 49 -5.44 -3.93 4.39
N ALA A 50 -4.20 -3.50 4.60
CA ALA A 50 -3.07 -4.42 4.73
C ALA A 50 -2.05 -3.89 5.75
N PRO A 51 -1.37 -4.77 6.51
CA PRO A 51 -0.27 -4.37 7.38
C PRO A 51 0.84 -3.71 6.56
N ILE A 52 1.45 -2.64 7.09
CA ILE A 52 2.57 -1.96 6.40
C ILE A 52 3.72 -2.93 6.06
N ASN A 53 3.93 -3.95 6.90
CA ASN A 53 4.96 -4.97 6.69
C ASN A 53 4.70 -5.87 5.47
N ASP A 54 3.46 -5.96 4.99
CA ASP A 54 3.07 -6.67 3.77
C ASP A 54 3.29 -5.83 2.51
N LEU A 55 3.65 -4.55 2.63
CA LEU A 55 3.80 -3.65 1.48
C LEU A 55 5.22 -3.64 0.93
N ARG A 56 5.32 -3.45 -0.38
CA ARG A 56 6.57 -3.14 -1.09
C ARG A 56 6.32 -2.00 -2.06
N ASN A 57 7.13 -0.94 -1.98
CA ASN A 57 7.07 0.18 -2.91
C ASN A 57 7.46 -0.27 -4.33
N ILE A 58 6.71 0.21 -5.32
CA ILE A 58 6.99 -0.04 -6.74
C ILE A 58 7.88 1.08 -7.30
N ILE A 59 7.70 2.31 -6.82
CA ILE A 59 8.47 3.47 -7.27
C ILE A 59 9.53 3.79 -6.23
N SER A 60 10.74 3.27 -6.43
CA SER A 60 11.88 3.68 -5.60
C SER A 60 12.48 5.01 -6.06
N TYR A 61 12.43 5.37 -7.35
CA TYR A 61 13.07 6.59 -7.89
C TYR A 61 12.51 7.02 -9.26
N GLY A 62 11.25 7.47 -9.33
CA GLY A 62 10.70 8.04 -10.56
C GLY A 62 10.81 9.56 -10.58
N LYS A 63 11.81 10.12 -11.28
CA LYS A 63 11.63 11.43 -11.91
C LYS A 63 10.72 11.17 -13.13
N LEU A 64 9.52 11.76 -13.11
CA LEU A 64 8.72 11.97 -14.32
C LEU A 64 9.50 12.84 -15.30
#